data_AF-A0A1H9F9E9-F1
#
_entry.id   AF-A0A1H9F9E9-F1
#
_cell.length_a   1.000
_cell.length_b   1.000
_cell.length_c   1.000
_cell.angle_alpha   90.00
_cell.angle_beta   90.00
_cell.angle_gamma   90.00
#
_symmetry.space_group_name_H-M   'P 1'
#
loop_
_entity.id
_entity.type
_entity.pdbx_description
1 polymer ?
#
loop_
_entity_poly.entity_id
_entity_poly.type
_entity_poly.pdbx_seq_one_letter_code
_entity_poly.pdbx_strand_id
1 'polypeptide(L)' 'MLSPRLQRTLIYCLVAFCFIAPMYYLVYGFVGENLSADQRLQTSLIYGAINTLFLGAIHYFLINKPRE' A
#
# COMPACT_ATOMS: atom_id res chain seq x y z
N MET A 1 -8.79 22.66 -1.84
CA MET A 1 -9.74 21.55 -1.58
C MET A 1 -9.31 20.35 -2.40
N LEU A 2 -9.25 19.15 -1.80
CA LEU A 2 -8.98 17.92 -2.55
C LEU A 2 -10.14 17.62 -3.51
N SER A 3 -9.84 17.15 -4.71
CA SER A 3 -10.88 16.68 -5.62
C SER A 3 -11.53 15.40 -5.04
N PRO A 4 -12.84 15.16 -5.26
CA PRO A 4 -13.50 13.94 -4.79
C PRO A 4 -12.82 12.67 -5.32
N ARG A 5 -12.24 12.72 -6.53
CA ARG A 5 -11.47 11.62 -7.11
C ARG A 5 -10.20 11.33 -6.34
N LEU A 6 -9.46 12.38 -5.98
CA LEU A 6 -8.23 12.24 -5.21
C LEU A 6 -8.54 11.73 -3.81
N GLN A 7 -9.59 12.24 -3.16
CA GLN A 7 -10.03 11.76 -1.85
C GLN A 7 -10.36 10.26 -1.85
N ARG A 8 -11.14 9.77 -2.83
CA ARG A 8 -11.43 8.32 -2.96
C ARG A 8 -10.16 7.49 -3.13
N THR A 9 -9.21 7.99 -3.90
CA THR A 9 -7.93 7.28 -4.13
C THR A 9 -7.08 7.25 -2.87
N LEU A 10 -7.03 8.34 -2.10
CA LEU A 10 -6.30 8.35 -0.83
C LEU A 10 -6.92 7.39 0.20
N ILE A 11 -8.25 7.29 0.25
CA ILE A 11 -8.94 6.29 1.09
C ILE A 11 -8.58 4.88 0.63
N TYR A 12 -8.63 4.61 -0.68
CA TYR A 12 -8.21 3.33 -1.25
C TYR A 12 -6.75 2.99 -0.88
N CYS A 13 -5.83 3.95 -1.02
CA CYS A 13 -4.44 3.78 -0.64
C CYS A 13 -4.28 3.47 0.85
N LEU A 14 -4.95 4.22 1.72
CA LEU A 14 -4.89 4.00 3.17
C LEU A 14 -5.36 2.58 3.52
N VAL A 15 -6.49 2.15 2.96
CA VAL A 15 -7.03 0.80 3.17
C VAL A 15 -6.05 -0.25 2.65
N ALA A 16 -5.56 -0.10 1.42
CA ALA A 16 -4.60 -1.04 0.83
C ALA A 16 -3.32 -1.16 1.68
N PHE A 17 -2.76 -0.05 2.14
CA PHE A 17 -1.58 -0.04 2.99
C PHE A 17 -1.80 -0.80 4.30
N CYS A 18 -2.94 -0.59 4.96
CA CYS A 18 -3.30 -1.28 6.19
C CYS A 18 -3.41 -2.81 6.04
N PHE A 19 -3.62 -3.33 4.83
CA PHE A 19 -3.60 -4.76 4.56
C PHE A 19 -2.24 -5.26 4.09
N ILE A 20 -1.61 -4.54 3.16
CA ILE A 20 -0.36 -4.97 2.51
C ILE A 20 0.81 -4.94 3.50
N ALA A 21 0.96 -3.89 4.32
CA ALA A 21 2.09 -3.76 5.22
C ALA A 21 2.11 -4.87 6.31
N PRO A 22 1.00 -5.19 7.01
CA PRO A 22 0.99 -6.33 7.93
C PRO A 22 1.22 -7.67 7.23
N MET A 23 0.68 -7.83 6.01
CA MET A 23 0.89 -9.06 5.23
C MET A 23 2.37 -9.28 4.91
N TYR A 24 3.09 -8.23 4.48
CA TYR A 24 4.55 -8.32 4.31
C TYR A 24 5.26 -8.66 5.61
N TYR A 25 4.84 -8.08 6.74
CA TYR A 25 5.46 -8.37 8.03
C TYR A 25 5.32 -9.85 8.39
N LEU A 26 4.16 -10.44 8.15
CA LEU A 26 3.92 -11.87 8.35
C LEU A 26 4.78 -12.72 7.41
N VAL A 27 4.80 -12.41 6.11
CA VAL A 27 5.60 -13.14 5.11
C VAL A 27 7.08 -13.14 5.49
N TYR A 28 7.63 -11.97 5.84
CA TYR A 28 9.02 -11.87 6.29
C TYR A 28 9.28 -12.58 7.63
N GLY A 29 8.24 -12.90 8.41
CA GLY A 29 8.36 -13.72 9.61
C GLY A 29 8.38 -15.21 9.36
N PHE A 30 7.66 -15.67 8.35
CA PHE A 30 7.61 -17.08 7.99
C PHE A 30 8.75 -17.49 7.06
N VAL A 31 9.17 -16.60 6.17
CA VAL A 31 10.12 -16.90 5.09
C VAL A 31 11.47 -16.20 5.31
N GLY A 32 11.50 -15.10 6.07
CA GLY A 32 12.72 -14.36 6.36
C GLY A 32 13.47 -14.96 7.55
N GLU A 33 14.22 -16.03 7.33
CA GLU A 33 14.97 -16.74 8.39
C GLU A 33 16.00 -15.86 9.13
N ASN A 34 16.30 -14.66 8.64
CA ASN A 34 17.38 -13.81 9.17
C ASN A 34 16.99 -12.34 9.43
N LEU A 35 15.71 -11.97 9.43
CA LEU A 35 15.31 -10.58 9.67
C LEU A 35 14.91 -10.35 11.13
N SER A 36 15.56 -9.38 11.78
CA SER A 36 15.13 -8.91 13.11
C SER A 36 13.72 -8.30 13.04
N ALA A 37 13.02 -8.23 14.18
CA ALA A 37 11.67 -7.65 14.23
C ALA A 37 11.62 -6.21 13.67
N ASP A 38 12.64 -5.40 13.98
CA ASP A 38 12.74 -4.02 13.47
C ASP A 38 12.95 -3.99 11.95
N GLN A 39 13.84 -4.85 11.43
CA GLN A 39 14.08 -4.95 9.99
C GLN A 39 12.82 -5.41 9.25
N ARG A 40 12.10 -6.38 9.81
CA ARG A 40 10.81 -6.83 9.26
C ARG A 40 9.80 -5.70 9.23
N LEU A 41 9.66 -4.95 10.32
CA LEU A 41 8.73 -3.82 10.39
C LEU A 41 9.09 -2.75 9.34
N GLN A 42 10.33 -2.29 9.32
CA GLN A 42 10.79 -1.27 8.38
C GLN A 42 10.59 -1.73 6.93
N THR A 43 11.05 -2.94 6.60
CA THR A 43 10.94 -3.50 5.26
C THR A 43 9.49 -3.62 4.80
N SER A 44 8.60 -4.06 5.70
CA SER A 44 7.17 -4.20 5.41
C SER A 44 6.47 -2.86 5.18
N LEU A 45 6.82 -1.82 5.96
CA LEU A 45 6.30 -0.48 5.78
C LEU A 45 6.77 0.12 4.45
N ILE A 46 8.05 -0.05 4.11
CA ILE A 46 8.64 0.45 2.84
C ILE A 46 7.95 -0.21 1.65
N TYR A 47 7.93 -1.56 1.59
CA TYR A 47 7.29 -2.26 0.47
C TYR A 47 5.78 -2.07 0.44
N GLY A 48 5.13 -1.98 1.61
CA GLY A 48 3.72 -1.61 1.70
C GLY A 48 3.43 -0.25 1.07
N ALA A 49 4.26 0.75 1.36
CA ALA A 49 4.10 2.10 0.82
C ALA A 49 4.33 2.15 -0.69
N ILE A 50 5.39 1.50 -1.18
CA ILE A 50 5.72 1.43 -2.61
C ILE A 50 4.58 0.78 -3.40
N ASN A 51 4.09 -0.39 -2.95
CA ASN A 51 2.98 -1.08 -3.60
C ASN A 51 1.69 -0.25 -3.57
N THR A 52 1.41 0.37 -2.42
CA THR A 52 0.22 1.23 -2.28
C THR A 52 0.28 2.43 -3.21
N LEU A 53 1.45 3.06 -3.40
CA LEU A 53 1.61 4.17 -4.34
C LEU A 53 1.31 3.72 -5.78
N PHE A 54 1.84 2.57 -6.19
CA PHE A 54 1.60 2.01 -7.51
C PHE A 54 0.11 1.68 -7.73
N LEU A 55 -0.51 0.98 -6.77
CA LEU A 55 -1.94 0.68 -6.80
C LEU A 55 -2.80 1.95 -6.79
N GLY A 56 -2.38 2.98 -6.04
CA GLY A 56 -3.02 4.29 -6.01
C GLY A 56 -3.01 4.98 -7.36
N ALA A 57 -1.88 4.92 -8.09
CA ALA A 57 -1.80 5.45 -9.44
C ALA A 57 -2.75 4.72 -10.39
N ILE A 58 -2.78 3.38 -10.37
CA ILE A 58 -3.73 2.58 -11.15
C ILE A 58 -5.17 2.97 -10.81
N HIS A 59 -5.49 3.06 -9.52
CA HIS A 59 -6.81 3.41 -9.06
C HIS A 59 -7.23 4.81 -9.53
N TYR A 60 -6.33 5.80 -9.46
CA TYR A 60 -6.65 7.17 -9.84
C TYR A 60 -6.84 7.36 -11.35
N PHE A 61 -5.90 6.82 -12.14
CA PHE A 61 -5.82 7.08 -13.58
C PHE A 61 -6.67 6.13 -14.42
N LEU A 62 -6.83 4.87 -13.98
CA LEU A 62 -7.51 3.84 -14.77
C LEU A 62 -8.90 3.51 -14.23
N ILE A 63 -9.02 3.30 -12.92
CA ILE A 63 -10.29 2.84 -12.32
C ILE A 63 -11.24 4.01 -12.06
N ASN A 64 -10.73 5.08 -11.44
CA ASN A 64 -11.51 6.26 -11.05
C ASN A 64 -11.47 7.35 -12.14
N LYS A 65 -11.24 6.98 -13.40
CA LYS A 65 -11.33 7.87 -14.56
C LYS A 65 -12.80 8.29 -14.75
N PRO A 66 -13.11 9.56 -15.08
CA PRO A 66 -14.46 9.93 -15.50
C PRO A 66 -14.80 9.14 -16.77
N ARG A 67 -16.00 8.56 -16.83
CA ARG A 67 -16.48 7.97 -18.08
C ARG A 67 -16.78 9.12 -19.04
N GLU A 68 -16.17 9.06 -20.22
CA GLU A 68 -16.45 9.97 -21.35
C GLU A 68 -17.85 9.70 -21.92
#